data_AF-A0A5E5PUT2-F1
#
_entry.id   AF-A0A5E5PUT2-F1
#
_cell.length_a   1.000
_cell.length_b   1.000
_cell.length_c   1.000
_cell.angle_alpha   90.00
_cell.angle_beta   90.00
_cell.angle_gamma   90.00
#
_symmetry.space_group_name_H-M   'P 1'
#
loop_
_entity.id
_entity.type
_entity.pdbx_description
1 polymer ?
#
loop_
_entity_poly.entity_id
_entity_poly.type
_entity_poly.pdbx_seq_one_letter_code
_entity_poly.pdbx_strand_id
1 'polypeptide(L)'
;MKVKIQSHIVSVQNHSQLYNKPIRLIVHSDKIQSLTLNGPSWKPSKVLPILEFDSVAVSSDVNTIEVLPNGFITPASITLSKDDESSVINTKTNER
;
A
#
# COMPACT_ATOMS: atom_id res chain seq x y z
N MET A 1 -1.79 14.38 -0.92
CA MET A 1 -1.44 13.09 -0.28
C MET A 1 -2.17 11.91 -0.93
N LYS A 2 -3.50 11.98 -1.09
CA LYS A 2 -4.32 10.94 -1.74
C LYS A 2 -3.77 10.42 -3.08
N VAL A 3 -3.39 11.33 -3.97
CA VAL A 3 -2.78 10.98 -5.28
C VAL A 3 -1.49 10.17 -5.11
N LYS A 4 -0.62 10.50 -4.14
CA LYS A 4 0.63 9.76 -3.91
C LYS A 4 0.37 8.31 -3.50
N ILE A 5 -0.59 8.07 -2.61
CA ILE A 5 -0.97 6.72 -2.18
C ILE A 5 -1.59 5.94 -3.34
N GLN A 6 -2.49 6.56 -4.11
CA GLN A 6 -3.08 5.91 -5.28
C GLN A 6 -2.01 5.55 -6.33
N SER A 7 -1.10 6.47 -6.64
CA SER A 7 0.03 6.20 -7.54
C SER A 7 0.95 5.09 -7.02
N HIS A 8 1.18 5.04 -5.70
CA HIS A 8 1.95 3.97 -5.08
C HIS A 8 1.26 2.60 -5.23
N ILE A 9 -0.05 2.53 -4.94
CA ILE A 9 -0.85 1.31 -5.13
C ILE A 9 -0.81 0.84 -6.59
N VAL A 10 -0.95 1.75 -7.56
CA VAL A 10 -0.86 1.41 -9.00
C VAL A 10 0.54 0.88 -9.35
N SER A 11 1.61 1.50 -8.85
CA SER A 11 2.98 1.02 -9.07
C SER A 11 3.18 -0.40 -8.53
N VAL A 12 2.68 -0.67 -7.32
CA VAL A 12 2.72 -1.98 -6.68
C VAL A 12 1.91 -3.01 -7.46
N GLN A 13 0.71 -2.64 -7.93
CA GLN A 13 -0.13 -3.49 -8.75
C GLN A 13 0.56 -3.88 -10.07
N ASN A 14 1.10 -2.88 -10.79
CA ASN A 14 1.84 -3.11 -12.03
C ASN A 14 3.03 -4.05 -11.80
N HIS A 15 3.75 -3.89 -10.69
CA HIS A 15 4.86 -4.77 -10.34
C HIS A 15 4.39 -6.21 -10.05
N SER A 16 3.31 -6.36 -9.27
CA SER A 16 2.73 -7.67 -8.95
C SER A 16 2.31 -8.43 -10.21
N GLN A 17 1.67 -7.72 -11.15
CA GLN A 17 1.25 -8.23 -12.44
C GLN A 17 2.44 -8.59 -13.34
N LEU A 18 3.41 -7.69 -13.50
CA LEU A 18 4.55 -7.89 -14.39
C LEU A 18 5.41 -9.10 -13.98
N TYR A 19 5.63 -9.28 -12.68
CA TYR A 19 6.48 -10.35 -12.16
C TYR A 19 5.70 -11.59 -11.72
N ASN A 20 4.38 -11.57 -11.87
CA ASN A 20 3.46 -12.62 -11.43
C ASN A 20 3.73 -13.08 -9.99
N LYS A 21 3.93 -12.13 -9.07
CA LYS A 21 4.23 -12.39 -7.66
C LYS A 21 3.42 -11.47 -6.75
N PRO A 22 2.81 -11.99 -5.68
CA PRO A 22 2.05 -11.16 -4.76
C PRO A 22 2.95 -10.19 -4.01
N ILE A 23 2.40 -9.04 -3.64
CA ILE A 23 3.05 -8.02 -2.82
C ILE A 23 2.18 -7.74 -1.60
N ARG A 24 2.80 -7.54 -0.44
CA ARG A 24 2.12 -7.09 0.78
C ARG A 24 2.46 -5.65 1.05
N LEU A 25 1.46 -4.81 1.29
CA LEU A 25 1.66 -3.48 1.84
C LEU A 25 1.43 -3.53 3.34
N ILE A 26 2.40 -3.04 4.10
CA ILE A 26 2.34 -2.86 5.55
C ILE A 26 2.25 -1.37 5.83
N VAL A 27 1.20 -0.98 6.55
CA VAL A 27 0.95 0.40 6.93
C VAL A 27 1.48 0.60 8.35
N HIS A 28 2.47 1.47 8.48
CA HIS A 28 3.00 1.96 9.74
C HIS A 28 2.48 3.38 10.00
N SER A 29 2.69 3.89 11.22
CA SER A 29 2.25 5.23 11.62
C SER A 29 2.82 6.35 10.75
N ASP A 30 3.99 6.14 10.16
CA ASP A 30 4.79 7.15 9.43
C ASP A 30 5.12 6.73 8.00
N LYS A 31 4.75 5.51 7.57
CA LYS A 31 5.10 5.01 6.23
C LYS A 31 4.21 3.88 5.75
N ILE A 32 4.21 3.67 4.45
CA ILE A 32 3.69 2.45 3.81
C ILE A 32 4.87 1.74 3.16
N GLN A 33 5.08 0.48 3.53
CA GLN A 33 6.17 -0.36 3.04
C GLN A 33 5.65 -1.54 2.23
N SER A 34 6.21 -1.75 1.04
CA SER A 34 5.96 -2.96 0.26
C SER A 34 6.91 -4.09 0.67
N LEU A 35 6.36 -5.28 0.85
CA LEU A 35 7.10 -6.52 1.05
C LEU A 35 6.93 -7.41 -0.18
N THR A 36 8.03 -7.97 -0.68
CA THR A 36 8.02 -8.96 -1.75
C THR A 36 8.37 -10.35 -1.19
N LEU A 37 7.83 -11.38 -1.83
CA LEU A 37 8.14 -12.75 -1.48
C LEU A 37 9.53 -13.13 -2.03
N ASN A 38 10.46 -13.46 -1.13
CA ASN A 38 11.79 -13.97 -1.46
C ASN A 38 11.97 -15.34 -0.80
N GLY A 39 11.82 -16.40 -1.60
CA GLY A 39 11.73 -17.77 -1.10
C GLY A 39 10.50 -17.95 -0.20
N PRO A 40 10.63 -18.53 1.00
CA PRO A 40 9.50 -18.70 1.94
C PRO A 40 9.19 -17.44 2.78
N SER A 41 9.91 -16.34 2.57
CA SER A 41 9.91 -15.19 3.49
C SER A 41 9.51 -13.89 2.79
N TRP A 42 8.67 -13.10 3.46
CA TRP A 42 8.36 -11.74 3.06
C TRP A 42 9.46 -10.79 3.53
N LYS A 43 10.00 -10.01 2.61
CA LYS A 43 11.08 -9.06 2.91
C LYS A 43 10.74 -7.68 2.33
N PRO A 44 11.23 -6.58 2.94
CA PRO A 44 11.12 -5.26 2.36
C PRO A 44 11.60 -5.25 0.91
N SER A 45 10.77 -4.69 0.03
CA SER A 45 11.13 -4.54 -1.37
C SER A 45 12.32 -3.60 -1.50
N LYS A 46 13.31 -3.98 -2.31
CA LYS A 46 14.43 -3.12 -2.69
C LYS A 46 14.14 -2.27 -3.93
N VAL A 47 13.05 -2.58 -4.65
CA VAL A 47 12.71 -1.96 -5.95
C VAL A 47 11.51 -1.04 -5.81
N LEU A 48 10.53 -1.42 -4.98
CA LEU A 48 9.36 -0.58 -4.73
C LEU A 48 9.70 0.47 -3.67
N PRO A 49 9.41 1.76 -3.92
CA PRO A 49 9.74 2.81 -2.98
C PRO A 49 8.90 2.68 -1.71
N ILE A 50 9.49 3.02 -0.56
CA ILE A 50 8.75 3.26 0.67
C ILE A 50 8.06 4.61 0.54
N LEU A 51 6.78 4.68 0.93
CA LEU A 51 6.06 5.94 0.98
C LEU A 51 6.11 6.48 2.41
N GLU A 52 6.91 7.51 2.64
CA GLU A 52 7.12 8.12 3.96
C GLU A 52 6.22 9.34 4.17
N PHE A 53 5.85 9.58 5.44
CA PHE A 53 4.97 10.65 5.88
C PHE A 53 5.55 11.32 7.13
N ASP A 54 6.13 12.50 6.99
CA ASP A 54 6.84 13.16 8.09
C ASP A 54 5.90 13.64 9.21
N SER A 55 4.85 14.37 8.84
CA SER A 55 3.94 15.04 9.79
C SER A 55 2.50 14.54 9.66
N VAL A 56 2.29 13.38 9.05
CA VAL A 56 0.96 12.82 8.79
C VAL A 56 0.96 11.40 9.36
N ALA A 57 0.10 11.16 10.34
CA ALA A 57 -0.09 9.82 10.87
C ALA A 57 -0.89 8.99 9.86
N VAL A 58 -0.46 7.75 9.65
CA VAL A 58 -1.09 6.82 8.72
C VAL A 58 -1.51 5.56 9.48
N SER A 59 -2.73 5.11 9.22
CA SER A 59 -3.22 3.84 9.76
C SER A 59 -4.09 3.12 8.74
N SER A 60 -4.31 1.82 8.96
CA SER A 60 -5.22 1.01 8.17
C SER A 60 -6.11 0.19 9.10
N ASP A 61 -7.33 -0.06 8.64
CA ASP A 61 -8.28 -1.00 9.23
C ASP A 61 -7.87 -2.48 9.11
N VAL A 62 -6.85 -2.79 8.30
CA VAL A 62 -6.28 -4.14 8.16
C VAL A 62 -4.77 -4.13 8.42
N ASN A 63 -4.26 -5.24 8.96
CA ASN A 63 -2.83 -5.40 9.24
C ASN A 63 -1.97 -5.52 7.98
N THR A 64 -2.55 -6.02 6.88
CA THR A 64 -1.83 -6.29 5.64
C THR A 64 -2.79 -6.14 4.46
N ILE A 65 -2.35 -5.38 3.46
CA ILE A 65 -3.05 -5.23 2.19
C ILE A 65 -2.29 -6.08 1.17
N GLU A 66 -2.90 -7.16 0.69
CA GLU A 66 -2.31 -8.01 -0.35
C GLU A 66 -2.67 -7.48 -1.74
N VAL A 67 -1.69 -7.43 -2.62
CA VAL A 67 -1.82 -7.06 -4.04
C VAL A 67 -1.42 -8.26 -4.88
N LEU A 68 -2.40 -8.91 -5.48
CA LEU A 68 -2.22 -10.16 -6.23
C LEU A 68 -2.00 -9.89 -7.73
N PRO A 69 -1.31 -10.80 -8.45
CA PRO A 69 -1.04 -10.64 -9.88
C PRO A 69 -2.27 -10.59 -10.77
N ASN A 70 -3.42 -11.06 -10.30
CA ASN A 70 -4.69 -10.98 -11.05
C ASN A 70 -5.36 -9.59 -10.92
N GLY A 71 -4.72 -8.63 -10.24
CA GLY A 71 -5.27 -7.29 -10.01
C GLY A 71 -6.17 -7.20 -8.78
N PHE A 72 -6.38 -8.29 -8.04
CA PHE A 72 -7.05 -8.23 -6.75
C PHE A 72 -6.20 -7.46 -5.73
N ILE A 73 -6.83 -6.56 -5.00
CA ILE A 73 -6.24 -5.81 -3.89
C ILE A 73 -7.15 -6.01 -2.68
N THR A 74 -6.58 -6.39 -1.54
CA THR A 74 -7.33 -6.49 -0.28
C THR A 74 -8.05 -5.16 -0.01
N PRO A 75 -9.39 -5.18 0.13
CA PRO A 75 -10.14 -3.99 0.50
C PRO A 75 -9.69 -3.49 1.88
N ALA A 76 -9.31 -2.22 1.94
CA ALA A 76 -8.81 -1.57 3.13
C ALA A 76 -9.09 -0.07 3.05
N SER A 77 -9.23 0.53 4.22
CA SER A 77 -9.38 1.95 4.45
C SER A 77 -8.08 2.45 5.08
N ILE A 78 -7.35 3.28 4.34
CA ILE A 78 -6.14 3.95 4.83
C ILE A 78 -6.54 5.33 5.32
N THR A 79 -6.37 5.57 6.62
CA THR A 79 -6.65 6.85 7.25
C THR A 79 -5.36 7.64 7.33
N LEU A 80 -5.41 8.89 6.87
CA LEU A 80 -4.39 9.89 7.05
C LEU A 80 -4.92 10.92 8.04
N SER A 81 -4.19 11.17 9.12
CA SER A 81 -4.52 12.23 10.06
C SER A 81 -3.37 13.20 10.25
N LYS A 82 -3.71 14.48 10.33
CA LYS A 82 -2.78 15.56 10.67
C LYS A 82 -3.57 16.61 11.44
N ASP A 83 -3.10 16.92 12.64
CA ASP A 83 -3.80 17.81 13.58
C ASP A 83 -5.26 17.33 13.77
N ASP A 84 -6.26 18.19 13.60
CA ASP A 84 -7.69 17.83 13.73
C ASP A 84 -8.33 17.35 12.41
N GLU A 85 -7.56 17.26 11.33
CA GLU A 85 -8.05 16.81 10.03
C GLU A 85 -7.72 15.33 9.77
N SER A 86 -8.70 14.61 9.23
CA SER A 86 -8.49 13.25 8.75
C SER A 86 -9.07 13.03 7.35
N SER A 87 -8.45 12.13 6.60
CA SER A 87 -8.85 11.75 5.26
C SER A 87 -8.74 10.23 5.10
N VAL A 88 -9.77 9.61 4.50
CA VAL A 88 -9.79 8.17 4.26
C VAL A 88 -9.61 7.88 2.77
N ILE A 89 -8.78 6.88 2.48
CA ILE A 89 -8.49 6.40 1.13
C ILE A 89 -8.79 4.90 1.10
N ASN A 90 -9.73 4.53 0.25
CA ASN A 90 -10.07 3.13 0.04
C ASN A 90 -9.15 2.52 -1.02
N THR A 91 -8.65 1.30 -0.77
CA THR A 91 -7.84 0.54 -1.74
C THR A 91 -8.66 -0.08 -2.87
N LYS A 92 -10.00 -0.09 -2.74
CA LYS A 92 -10.89 -0.45 -3.85
C LYS A 92 -10.66 0.55 -4.98
N THR A 93 -10.19 0.05 -6.12
CA THR A 93 -10.19 0.82 -7.35
C THR A 93 -11.62 1.24 -7.61
N ASN A 94 -11.89 2.55 -7.67
CA ASN A 94 -13.16 3.03 -8.20
C ASN A 94 -13.33 2.38 -9.56
N GLU A 95 -14.36 1.54 -9.70
CA GLU A 95 -14.84 1.08 -10.99
C GLU A 95 -15.06 2.33 -11.84
N ARG A 96 -14.38 2.36 -12.98
CA ARG A 96 -14.36 3.48 -13.90
C ARG A 96 -15.59 3.46 -14.79
#